data_AF-A0A3A1XWG3-F1
#
_entry.id   AF-A0A3A1XWG3-F1
#
_cell.length_a   1.000
_cell.length_b   1.000
_cell.length_c   1.000
_cell.angle_alpha   90.00
_cell.angle_beta   90.00
_cell.angle_gamma   90.00
#
_symmetry.space_group_name_H-M   'P 1'
#
loop_
_entity.id
_entity.type
_entity.pdbx_description
1 polymer ?
#
loop_
_entity_poly.entity_id
_entity_poly.type
_entity_poly.pdbx_seq_one_letter_code
_entity_poly.pdbx_strand_id
1 'polypeptide(L)' 'HDRYIALDFGTENEVFYFCGASSKDAGNKISSITQIEESSKDMYHTMFAGMLNNKNLKI' A
#
# COMPACT_ATOMS: atom_id res chain seq x y z
N HIS A 1 2.11 12.44 2.91
CA HIS A 1 1.01 11.65 2.31
C HIS A 1 1.51 10.23 2.22
N ASP A 2 0.78 9.31 2.83
CA ASP A 2 1.08 7.89 2.74
C ASP A 2 0.74 7.40 1.34
N ARG A 3 1.65 6.61 0.76
CA ARG A 3 1.50 6.02 -0.57
C ARG A 3 1.58 4.51 -0.42
N TYR A 4 0.83 3.79 -1.23
CA TYR A 4 0.87 2.34 -1.29
C TYR A 4 1.10 1.91 -2.72
N ILE A 5 1.81 0.79 -2.89
CA ILE A 5 2.03 0.14 -4.18
C ILE A 5 1.46 -1.27 -4.06
N ALA A 6 0.62 -1.66 -5.02
CA ALA A 6 0.22 -3.04 -5.23
C ALA A 6 0.86 -3.51 -6.55
N LEU A 7 1.57 -4.63 -6.50
CA LEU A 7 2.09 -5.32 -7.68
C LEU A 7 1.27 -6.60 -7.88
N ASP A 8 0.99 -6.93 -9.14
CA ASP A 8 0.25 -8.13 -9.54
C ASP A 8 -1.08 -8.33 -8.79
N PHE A 9 -1.78 -7.23 -8.49
CA PHE A 9 -3.01 -7.21 -7.71
C PHE A 9 -4.07 -8.16 -8.25
N GLY A 10 -4.68 -8.96 -7.36
CA GLY A 10 -5.68 -9.96 -7.73
C GLY A 10 -5.11 -11.29 -8.23
N THR A 11 -3.80 -11.49 -8.14
CA THR A 11 -3.14 -12.77 -8.42
C THR A 11 -2.60 -13.40 -7.14
N GLU A 12 -2.22 -14.68 -7.20
CA GLU A 12 -1.57 -15.38 -6.08
C GLU A 12 -0.25 -14.70 -5.65
N ASN A 13 0.43 -14.05 -6.60
CA ASN A 13 1.73 -13.42 -6.42
C ASN A 13 1.62 -11.94 -6.03
N GLU A 14 0.43 -11.45 -5.68
CA GLU A 14 0.28 -10.04 -5.33
C GLU A 14 1.14 -9.68 -4.10
N VAL A 15 1.80 -8.51 -4.18
CA VAL A 15 2.64 -7.97 -3.12
C VAL A 15 2.32 -6.50 -2.92
N PHE A 16 2.32 -6.07 -1.66
CA PHE A 16 2.03 -4.70 -1.29
C PHE A 16 3.24 -4.03 -0.65
N TYR A 17 3.39 -2.72 -0.90
CA TYR A 17 4.42 -1.89 -0.29
C TYR A 17 3.84 -0.62 0.30
N PHE A 18 4.31 -0.25 1.49
CA PHE A 18 4.08 1.04 2.09
C PHE A 18 5.22 2.00 1.73
N CYS A 19 4.86 3.16 1.19
CA CYS A 19 5.76 4.22 0.77
C CYS A 19 5.53 5.45 1.65
N GLY A 20 6.21 5.48 2.79
CA GLY A 20 6.06 6.55 3.77
C GLY A 20 7.34 6.83 4.53
N ALA A 21 7.37 7.99 5.17
CA ALA A 21 8.37 8.25 6.19
C ALA A 21 7.94 7.53 7.47
N SER A 22 8.89 6.92 8.16
CA SER A 22 8.69 6.52 9.55
C SER A 22 8.24 7.75 10.34
N SER A 23 7.26 7.58 11.24
CA SER A 23 6.77 8.68 12.10
C SER A 23 7.88 9.30 12.95
N LYS A 24 8.96 8.56 13.20
CA LYS A 24 10.17 9.02 13.91
C LYS A 24 11.13 9.82 13.03
N ASP A 25 11.05 9.64 11.71
CA ASP A 25 11.97 10.21 10.71
C ASP A 25 11.29 11.22 9.77
N ALA A 26 10.01 11.52 10.00
CA ALA A 26 9.20 12.42 9.18
C ALA A 26 9.79 13.83 9.04
N GLY A 27 10.62 14.28 9.99
CA GLY A 27 11.34 15.55 9.92
C GLY A 27 12.51 15.58 8.93
N ASN A 28 13.09 14.41 8.59
CA ASN A 28 14.32 14.29 7.80
C ASN A 28 14.08 13.96 6.32
N LYS A 29 12.83 13.90 5.86
CA LYS A 29 12.43 13.60 4.47
C LYS A 29 12.91 12.23 3.94
N ILE A 30 13.39 11.34 4.80
CA ILE A 30 13.72 9.96 4.43
C ILE A 30 12.41 9.18 4.36
N SER A 31 12.06 8.73 3.16
CA SER A 31 10.93 7.83 2.92
C SER A 31 11.48 6.45 2.61
N SER A 32 10.89 5.40 3.18
CA SER A 32 11.18 4.02 2.79
C SER A 32 10.08 3.49 1.88
N ILE A 33 10.44 2.46 1.11
CA ILE A 33 9.50 1.56 0.46
C ILE A 33 9.63 0.25 1.21
N THR A 34 8.65 -0.06 2.06
CA THR A 34 8.68 -1.23 2.93
C THR A 34 7.66 -2.23 2.43
N GLN A 35 8.09 -3.46 2.14
CA GLN A 35 7.15 -4.53 1.80
C GLN A 35 6.25 -4.82 3.00
N ILE A 36 4.98 -5.02 2.72
CA ILE A 36 3.99 -5.39 3.72
C ILE A 36 4.11 -6.90 3.97
N GLU A 37 4.09 -7.28 5.24
CA GLU A 37 4.15 -8.66 5.69
C GLU A 37 2.99 -9.50 5.13
N GLU A 38 3.29 -10.76 4.77
CA GLU A 38 2.30 -11.69 4.21
C GLU A 38 1.10 -11.88 5.15
N SER A 39 1.33 -11.85 6.47
CA SER A 39 0.27 -11.95 7.49
C SER A 39 -0.76 -10.82 7.43
N SER A 40 -0.43 -9.70 6.77
CA SER A 40 -1.32 -8.57 6.57
C SER A 40 -1.90 -8.49 5.15
N LYS A 41 -1.51 -9.40 4.25
CA LYS A 41 -1.86 -9.35 2.81
C LYS A 41 -3.37 -9.21 2.57
N ASP A 42 -4.19 -10.04 3.22
CA ASP A 42 -5.65 -10.04 3.07
C ASP A 42 -6.29 -8.69 3.41
N MET A 43 -5.74 -8.01 4.42
CA MET A 43 -6.22 -6.68 4.83
C MET A 43 -5.97 -5.65 3.73
N TYR A 44 -4.77 -5.67 3.14
CA TYR A 44 -4.42 -4.74 2.06
C TYR A 44 -5.11 -5.10 0.75
N HIS A 45 -5.29 -6.38 0.44
CA HIS A 45 -6.12 -6.82 -0.68
C HIS A 45 -7.52 -6.22 -0.59
N THR A 46 -8.17 -6.37 0.56
CA THR A 46 -9.51 -5.83 0.82
C THR A 46 -9.55 -4.30 0.67
N MET A 47 -8.52 -3.60 1.18
CA MET A 47 -8.42 -2.15 1.07
C MET A 47 -8.33 -1.68 -0.39
N PHE A 48 -7.45 -2.30 -1.19
CA PHE A 48 -7.32 -1.99 -2.62
C PHE A 48 -8.60 -2.33 -3.40
N ALA A 49 -9.20 -3.50 -3.16
CA ALA A 49 -10.47 -3.89 -3.78
C ALA A 49 -11.60 -2.89 -3.47
N GLY A 50 -11.67 -2.40 -2.23
CA GLY A 50 -12.62 -1.36 -1.83
C GLY A 50 -12.39 -0.04 -2.55
N MET A 51 -11.12 0.39 -2.68
CA MET A 51 -10.77 1.62 -3.39
C MET A 51 -11.11 1.56 -4.88
N LEU A 52 -10.88 0.43 -5.55
CA LEU A 52 -11.20 0.27 -6.98
C LEU A 52 -12.71 0.33 -7.26
N ASN A 53 -13.55 0.01 -6.26
CA ASN A 53 -15.00 0.14 -6.35
C ASN A 53 -15.51 1.57 -6.07
N ASN A 54 -14.62 2.51 -5.74
CA ASN A 54 -14.99 3.89 -5.47
C ASN A 54 -15.30 4.63 -6.78
N LYS A 55 -16.57 4.98 -7.00
CA LYS A 55 -17.04 5.72 -8.19
C LYS A 55 -16.41 7.11 -8.37
N ASN A 56 -15.84 7.67 -7.31
CA ASN A 56 -15.15 8.97 -7.36
C ASN A 56 -13.65 8.83 -7.63
N LEU A 57 -13.11 7.61 -7.61
CA LEU A 57 -11.72 7.36 -7.96
C LEU A 57 -11.55 7.61 -9.45
N LYS A 58 -10.67 8.55 -9.79
CA LYS A 58 -10.22 8.79 -11.16
C LYS A 58 -8.91 8.03 -11.33
N ILE A 59 -8.92 7.02 -12.20
CA ILE A 59 -7.75 6.22 -12.58
C ILE A 59 -7.11 6.85 -13.81
#